data_AF-A0A965NZ69-F1
#
_entry.id   AF-A0A965NZ69-F1
#
_cell.length_a   1.000
_cell.length_b   1.000
_cell.length_c   1.000
_cell.angle_alpha   90.00
_cell.angle_beta   90.00
_cell.angle_gamma   90.00
#
_symmetry.space_group_name_H-M   'P 1'
#
loop_
_entity.id
_entity.type
_entity.pdbx_description
1 polymer ?
#
loop_
_entity_poly.entity_id
_entity_poly.type
_entity_poly.pdbx_seq_one_letter_code
_entity_poly.pdbx_strand_id
1 'polypeptide(L)' 'MFVLFEEDGAFKVGTLFSESDASLQVEMPSGKRTKIKRAALLLAFNQPGRDELMPAAHEVARGLDPQFLWECAP' A
#
# COMPACT_ATOMS: atom_id res chain seq x y z
N MET A 1 8.82 8.14 -6.01
CA MET A 1 8.67 6.91 -5.20
C MET A 1 7.29 6.93 -4.57
N PHE A 2 6.57 5.81 -4.67
CA PHE A 2 5.25 5.61 -4.11
C PHE A 2 5.35 4.73 -2.87
N VAL A 3 4.37 4.83 -1.99
CA VAL A 3 4.30 4.06 -0.75
C VAL A 3 2.92 3.45 -0.57
N LEU A 4 2.90 2.19 -0.17
CA LEU A 4 1.72 1.47 0.32
C LEU A 4 1.81 1.44 1.84
N PHE A 5 0.75 1.86 2.50
CA PHE A 5 0.65 1.87 3.95
C PHE A 5 -0.76 1.51 4.42
N GLU A 6 -0.88 1.08 5.67
CA GLU A 6 -2.15 0.81 6.31
C GLU A 6 -2.52 1.95 7.26
N GLU A 7 -3.77 2.40 7.18
CA GLU A 7 -4.33 3.43 8.06
C GLU A 7 -5.80 3.10 8.31
N ASP A 8 -6.15 2.88 9.59
CA ASP A 8 -7.51 2.60 10.07
C ASP A 8 -8.18 1.37 9.40
N GLY A 9 -7.40 0.32 9.18
CA GLY A 9 -7.82 -0.93 8.54
C GLY A 9 -7.84 -0.88 7.01
N ALA A 10 -7.43 0.24 6.40
CA ALA A 10 -7.47 0.43 4.96
C ALA A 10 -6.07 0.56 4.37
N PHE A 11 -5.81 -0.17 3.29
CA PHE A 11 -4.62 0.02 2.47
C PHE A 11 -4.74 1.28 1.62
N LYS A 12 -3.73 2.15 1.71
CA LYS A 12 -3.66 3.40 0.98
C LYS A 12 -2.35 3.50 0.23
N VAL A 13 -2.41 4.15 -0.93
CA VAL A 13 -1.24 4.42 -1.75
C VAL A 13 -1.08 5.93 -1.90
N GLY A 14 0.15 6.41 -1.73
CA GLY A 14 0.48 7.81 -1.91
C GLY A 14 1.89 8.01 -2.45
N THR A 15 2.25 9.27 -2.66
CA THR A 15 3.58 9.65 -3.14
C THR A 15 4.43 10.06 -1.96
N LEU A 16 5.64 9.50 -1.84
CA LEU A 16 6.57 9.93 -0.81
C LEU A 16 7.01 11.38 -1.07
N PHE A 17 6.73 12.27 -0.13
CA PHE A 17 7.17 13.67 -0.18
C PHE A 17 8.47 13.87 0.58
N SER A 18 8.54 13.36 1.82
CA SER A 18 9.75 13.34 2.62
C SER A 18 9.70 12.24 3.69
N GLU A 19 10.84 11.91 4.27
CA GLU A 19 10.92 10.93 5.35
C GLU A 19 11.92 11.33 6.44
N SER A 20 11.72 10.77 7.63
CA SER A 20 12.64 10.78 8.76
C SER A 20 12.72 9.38 9.35
N ASP A 21 13.54 9.19 10.39
CA ASP A 21 13.70 7.88 11.02
C ASP A 21 12.38 7.25 11.47
N ALA A 22 11.49 8.05 12.09
CA ALA A 22 10.24 7.55 12.67
C ALA A 22 8.98 7.80 11.82
N SER A 23 9.04 8.62 10.76
CA SER A 23 7.83 9.05 10.05
C SER A 23 8.06 9.37 8.58
N LEU A 24 6.98 9.30 7.81
CA LEU A 24 6.95 9.68 6.40
C LEU A 24 5.89 10.77 6.19
N GLN A 25 6.18 11.72 5.31
CA GLN A 25 5.21 12.65 4.74
C GLN A 25 4.77 12.10 3.38
N VAL A 26 3.48 11.83 3.26
CA VAL A 26 2.89 11.20 2.08
C VAL A 26 1.87 12.14 1.46
N GLU A 27 1.98 12.37 0.16
CA GLU A 27 0.99 13.11 -0.62
C GLU A 27 -0.04 12.15 -1.19
N MET A 28 -1.30 12.34 -0.79
CA MET A 28 -2.45 11.54 -1.22
C MET A 28 -2.88 11.94 -2.63
N PRO A 29 -3.65 11.10 -3.35
CA PRO A 29 -4.17 11.44 -4.68
C PRO A 29 -5.00 12.73 -4.73
N SER A 30 -5.60 13.14 -3.59
CA SER A 30 -6.32 14.41 -3.44
C SER A 30 -5.41 15.65 -3.34
N GLY A 31 -4.08 15.48 -3.31
CA GLY A 31 -3.10 16.54 -3.05
C GLY A 31 -2.89 16.86 -1.57
N LYS A 32 -3.72 16.31 -0.66
CA LYS A 32 -3.52 16.44 0.78
C LYS A 32 -2.25 15.70 1.20
N ARG A 33 -1.43 16.33 2.05
CA ARG A 33 -0.28 15.68 2.71
C ARG A 33 -0.67 15.17 4.09
N THR A 34 -0.31 13.92 4.37
CA THR A 34 -0.53 13.27 5.66
C THR A 34 0.80 12.71 6.16
N LYS A 35 1.03 12.85 7.47
CA LYS A 35 2.17 12.26 8.14
C LYS A 35 1.79 10.88 8.68
N ILE A 36 2.54 9.85 8.31
CA ILE A 36 2.37 8.49 8.83
C ILE A 36 3.59 8.06 9.63
N LYS A 37 3.41 7.08 10.54
CA LYS A 37 4.53 6.43 11.22
C LYS A 37 5.25 5.51 10.23
N ARG A 38 6.57 5.36 10.35
CA ARG A 38 7.34 4.42 9.52
C ARG A 38 6.84 2.97 9.68
N ALA A 39 6.37 2.59 10.86
CA ALA A 39 5.80 1.26 11.11
C ALA A 39 4.53 0.95 10.32
N ALA A 40 3.83 1.95 9.79
CA ALA A 40 2.65 1.76 8.93
C ALA A 40 3.02 1.53 7.46
N LEU A 41 4.27 1.79 7.07
CA LEU A 41 4.75 1.56 5.70
C LEU A 41 4.88 0.05 5.47
N LEU A 42 4.23 -0.44 4.42
CA LEU A 42 4.28 -1.84 4.01
C LEU A 42 5.24 -2.03 2.84
N LEU A 43 5.22 -1.11 1.88
CA LEU A 43 6.04 -1.20 0.68
C LEU A 43 6.38 0.20 0.15
N ALA A 44 7.65 0.43 -0.18
CA ALA A 44 8.08 1.55 -0.99
C ALA A 44 8.47 1.04 -2.39
N PHE A 45 8.01 1.71 -3.45
CA PHE A 45 8.14 1.22 -4.82
C PHE A 45 8.18 2.38 -5.83
N ASN A 46 8.61 2.09 -7.06
CA ASN A 46 8.67 3.08 -8.14
C ASN A 46 7.68 2.81 -9.28
N GLN A 47 7.22 1.56 -9.42
CA GLN A 47 6.24 1.10 -10.39
C GLN A 47 5.41 -0.04 -9.76
N PRO A 48 4.14 -0.24 -10.16
CA PRO A 48 3.36 0.55 -11.14
C PRO A 48 3.02 1.96 -10.62
N GLY A 49 2.26 2.75 -11.38
CA GLY A 49 1.79 4.05 -10.91
C GLY A 49 1.00 3.92 -9.59
N ARG A 50 1.02 4.96 -8.75
CA ARG A 50 0.33 4.93 -7.43
C ARG A 50 -1.16 4.53 -7.55
N ASP A 51 -1.81 4.97 -8.62
CA ASP A 51 -3.24 4.75 -8.87
C ASP A 51 -3.49 3.40 -9.57
N GLU A 52 -2.43 2.71 -10.01
CA GLU A 52 -2.49 1.42 -10.71
C GLU A 52 -2.26 0.22 -9.78
N LEU A 53 -1.51 0.41 -8.68
CA LEU A 53 -1.14 -0.67 -7.76
C LEU A 53 -2.37 -1.41 -7.21
N MET A 54 -3.31 -0.69 -6.60
CA MET A 54 -4.47 -1.32 -5.96
C MET A 54 -5.42 -1.99 -6.95
N PRO A 55 -5.76 -1.38 -8.11
CA PRO A 55 -6.52 -2.08 -9.16
C PRO A 55 -5.86 -3.38 -9.62
N ALA A 56 -4.54 -3.35 -9.87
CA ALA A 56 -3.80 -4.54 -10.27
C ALA A 56 -3.78 -5.62 -9.17
N ALA A 57 -3.59 -5.22 -7.92
CA ALA A 57 -3.64 -6.14 -6.78
C ALA A 57 -5.01 -6.81 -6.64
N HIS A 58 -6.11 -6.07 -6.81
CA HIS A 58 -7.46 -6.63 -6.79
C HIS A 58 -7.71 -7.60 -7.95
N GLU A 59 -7.16 -7.37 -9.14
CA GLU A 59 -7.24 -8.31 -10.26
C GLU A 59 -6.53 -9.63 -9.93
N VAL A 60 -5.30 -9.56 -9.42
CA VAL A 60 -4.55 -10.76 -9.02
C VAL A 60 -5.30 -11.51 -7.91
N ALA A 61 -5.86 -10.81 -6.94
CA ALA A 61 -6.61 -11.41 -5.84
C ALA A 61 -7.84 -12.19 -6.32
N ARG A 62 -8.50 -11.79 -7.42
CA ARG A 62 -9.62 -12.54 -8.00
C ARG A 62 -9.22 -13.91 -8.55
N GLY A 63 -7.96 -14.07 -8.94
CA GLY A 63 -7.42 -15.34 -9.41
C GLY A 63 -6.98 -16.28 -8.29
N LEU A 64 -6.96 -15.82 -7.03
CA LEU A 64 -6.63 -16.66 -5.89
C LEU A 64 -7.86 -17.48 -5.51
N ASP A 65 -7.68 -18.78 -5.31
CA ASP A 65 -8.67 -19.67 -4.71
C ASP A 65 -8.40 -19.78 -3.20
N PRO A 66 -9.16 -19.09 -2.33
CA PRO A 66 -8.93 -19.14 -0.90
C PRO A 66 -9.20 -20.52 -0.31
N GLN A 67 -10.10 -21.30 -0.92
CA GLN A 67 -10.45 -22.63 -0.43
C GLN A 67 -9.26 -23.59 -0.62
N PHE A 68 -8.61 -23.54 -1.77
CA PHE A 68 -7.38 -24.30 -2.03
C PHE A 68 -6.25 -23.96 -1.04
N LEU A 69 -6.09 -22.69 -0.66
CA LEU A 69 -5.07 -22.28 0.31
C LEU A 69 -5.26 -22.93 1.69
N TRP A 70 -6.51 -23.15 2.13
CA TRP A 70 -6.82 -23.84 3.39
C TRP A 70 -6.58 -25.35 3.32
N GLU A 71 -6.68 -25.97 2.14
CA GLU A 71 -6.33 -27.38 1.96
C GLU A 71 -4.80 -27.63 2.03
N CYS A 72 -3.99 -26.59 1.79
CA CYS A 72 -2.52 -26.68 1.79
C CYS A 72 -1.86 -26.42 3.16
N ALA A 73 -2.62 -26.01 4.18
CA ALA A 73 -2.13 -25.72 5.53
C ALA A 73 -3.07 -26.34 6.59
N PRO A 74 -3.00 -27.67 6.82
CA PRO A 74 -3.77 -28.35 7.86
C PRO A 74 -3.31 -28.01 9.29
#